data_AF-A0A0G2UWW3-F1
#
_entry.id   AF-A0A0G2UWW3-F1
#
_cell.length_a   1.000
_cell.length_b   1.000
_cell.length_c   1.000
_cell.angle_alpha   90.00
_cell.angle_beta   90.00
_cell.angle_gamma   90.00
#
_symmetry.space_group_name_H-M   'P 1'
#
loop_
_entity.id
_entity.type
_entity.pdbx_description
1 polymer ?
#
loop_
_entity_poly.entity_id
_entity_poly.type
_entity_poly.pdbx_seq_one_letter_code
_entity_poly.pdbx_strand_id
1 'polypeptide(L)'
;SQEFKDLIWEIMEDIGKPNYSDYFPVLKYVDPSGIRRRLAANFERLIAVFQRMIKQRLADGPSKPDSTDVLDVLLDLYRQKELSMGEINHLLVDIFDAGTDTTSSTFEWAMAELVRNPPMMAKVQAELELVLGRDSQIQESDIPRLPYLQAVIKETLRLHP
;
A
#
# COMPACT_ATOMS: atom_id res chain seq x y z
N SER A 1 9.13 0.32 9.70
CA SER A 1 10.60 0.26 9.63
C SER A 1 11.05 1.19 8.52
N GLN A 2 12.04 2.07 8.73
CA GLN A 2 12.59 2.93 7.67
C GLN A 2 13.11 2.09 6.49
N GLU A 3 13.74 0.95 6.78
CA GLU A 3 14.21 -0.05 5.80
C GLU A 3 13.13 -0.46 4.79
N PHE A 4 11.90 -0.68 5.26
CA PHE A 4 10.80 -1.09 4.38
C PHE A 4 10.39 0.03 3.43
N LYS A 5 10.31 1.27 3.92
CA LYS A 5 9.95 2.44 3.10
C LYS A 5 11.01 2.71 2.04
N ASP A 6 12.28 2.63 2.43
CA ASP A 6 13.41 2.84 1.51
C ASP A 6 13.40 1.77 0.39
N LEU A 7 13.11 0.51 0.74
CA LEU A 7 13.00 -0.58 -0.23
C LEU A 7 11.84 -0.37 -1.23
N ILE A 8 10.65 -0.02 -0.75
CA ILE A 8 9.50 0.28 -1.62
C ILE A 8 9.81 1.46 -2.54
N TRP A 9 10.42 2.52 -1.99
CA TRP A 9 10.81 3.68 -2.78
C TRP A 9 11.81 3.33 -3.90
N GLU A 10 12.86 2.57 -3.59
CA GLU A 10 13.85 2.14 -4.59
C GLU A 10 13.22 1.25 -5.67
N ILE A 11 12.29 0.35 -5.29
CA ILE A 11 11.56 -0.51 -6.24
C ILE A 11 10.71 0.36 -7.17
N MET A 12 9.93 1.29 -6.63
CA MET A 12 9.07 2.17 -7.42
C MET A 12 9.87 3.08 -8.36
N GLU A 13 11.04 3.55 -7.92
CA GLU A 13 11.93 4.35 -8.76
C GLU A 13 12.49 3.52 -9.94
N ASP A 14 12.84 2.26 -9.71
CA ASP A 14 13.34 1.38 -10.78
C ASP A 14 12.23 0.88 -11.72
N ILE A 15 11.01 0.67 -11.22
CA ILE A 15 9.82 0.34 -12.04
C ILE A 15 9.42 1.55 -12.91
N GLY A 16 9.48 2.76 -12.37
CA GLY A 16 9.11 3.99 -13.07
C GLY A 16 10.11 4.45 -14.14
N LYS A 17 11.34 3.92 -14.13
CA LYS A 17 12.38 4.28 -15.11
C LYS A 17 12.10 3.63 -16.48
N PRO A 18 12.23 4.39 -17.59
CA PRO A 18 12.20 3.79 -18.92
C PRO A 18 13.28 2.72 -19.07
N ASN A 19 12.88 1.53 -19.50
CA ASN A 19 13.78 0.40 -19.68
C ASN A 19 13.83 -0.03 -21.15
N TYR A 20 14.98 0.16 -21.79
CA TYR A 20 15.18 -0.19 -23.21
C TYR A 20 14.90 -1.66 -23.52
N SER A 21 15.13 -2.56 -22.54
CA SER A 21 14.86 -3.99 -22.71
C SER A 21 13.37 -4.33 -22.85
N ASP A 22 12.47 -3.41 -22.48
CA ASP A 22 11.03 -3.61 -22.64
C ASP A 22 10.55 -3.23 -24.06
N TYR A 23 11.26 -2.34 -24.73
CA TYR A 23 11.01 -1.95 -26.13
C TYR A 23 11.76 -2.84 -27.14
N PHE A 24 12.97 -3.29 -26.79
CA PHE A 24 13.85 -4.06 -27.68
C PHE A 24 14.16 -5.43 -27.08
N PRO A 25 13.49 -6.52 -27.52
CA PRO A 25 13.65 -7.85 -26.95
C PRO A 25 15.09 -8.37 -26.89
N VAL A 26 15.94 -7.99 -27.86
CA VAL A 26 17.36 -8.39 -27.89
C VAL A 26 18.15 -7.87 -26.68
N LEU A 27 17.75 -6.72 -26.11
CA LEU A 27 18.42 -6.11 -24.96
C LEU A 27 18.02 -6.77 -23.63
N LYS A 28 17.06 -7.70 -23.61
CA LYS A 28 16.66 -8.43 -22.39
C LYS A 28 17.77 -9.28 -21.80
N TYR A 29 18.72 -9.73 -22.61
CA TYR A 29 19.80 -10.62 -22.17
C TYR A 29 20.96 -9.88 -21.49
N VAL A 30 21.14 -8.59 -21.78
CA VAL A 30 22.28 -7.81 -21.28
C VAL A 30 21.95 -6.90 -20.09
N ASP A 31 20.65 -6.55 -19.90
CA ASP A 31 20.16 -5.64 -18.85
C ASP A 31 20.99 -4.34 -18.81
N PRO A 32 20.96 -3.53 -19.88
CA PRO A 32 21.90 -2.43 -20.09
C PRO A 32 21.75 -1.32 -19.03
N SER A 33 20.53 -1.10 -18.54
CA SER A 33 20.24 -0.15 -17.45
C SER A 33 20.41 -0.74 -16.05
N GLY A 34 20.68 -2.05 -15.94
CA GLY A 34 20.80 -2.77 -14.67
C GLY A 34 19.51 -2.85 -13.85
N ILE A 35 18.37 -2.46 -14.42
CA ILE A 35 17.09 -2.33 -13.70
C ILE A 35 16.63 -3.70 -13.20
N ARG A 36 16.77 -4.75 -14.02
CA ARG A 36 16.33 -6.10 -13.62
C ARG A 36 17.15 -6.62 -12.44
N ARG A 37 18.46 -6.44 -12.46
CA ARG A 37 19.33 -6.86 -11.36
C ARG A 37 19.01 -6.11 -10.06
N ARG A 38 18.77 -4.80 -10.12
CA ARG A 38 18.42 -4.01 -8.93
C ARG A 38 17.04 -4.38 -8.38
N LEU A 39 16.03 -4.52 -9.24
CA LEU A 39 14.70 -4.98 -8.83
C LEU A 39 14.77 -6.35 -8.14
N ALA A 40 15.49 -7.32 -8.73
CA ALA A 40 15.65 -8.64 -8.11
C ALA A 40 16.29 -8.54 -6.71
N ALA A 41 17.37 -7.77 -6.58
CA ALA A 41 18.03 -7.58 -5.28
C ALA A 41 17.13 -6.89 -4.25
N ASN A 42 16.33 -5.90 -4.65
CA ASN A 42 15.43 -5.20 -3.75
C ASN A 42 14.21 -6.04 -3.36
N PHE A 43 13.64 -6.82 -4.28
CA PHE A 43 12.60 -7.80 -3.96
C PHE A 43 13.12 -8.89 -3.01
N GLU A 44 14.35 -9.38 -3.19
CA GLU A 44 14.97 -10.33 -2.25
C GLU A 44 15.08 -9.74 -0.83
N ARG A 45 15.52 -8.48 -0.72
CA ARG A 45 15.60 -7.76 0.57
C ARG A 45 14.22 -7.56 1.19
N LEU A 46 13.22 -7.19 0.38
CA LEU A 46 11.84 -6.99 0.85
C LEU A 46 11.21 -8.31 1.33
N ILE A 47 11.38 -9.40 0.57
CA ILE A 47 10.95 -10.74 0.98
C ILE A 47 11.64 -11.15 2.27
N ALA A 48 12.93 -10.83 2.46
CA ALA A 48 13.62 -11.11 3.71
C ALA A 48 12.98 -10.38 4.92
N VAL A 49 12.47 -9.16 4.75
CA VAL A 49 11.69 -8.45 5.78
C VAL A 49 10.43 -9.23 6.12
N PHE A 50 9.64 -9.62 5.13
CA PHE A 50 8.41 -10.40 5.36
C PHE A 50 8.69 -11.76 5.99
N GLN A 51 9.75 -12.44 5.58
CA GLN A 51 10.17 -13.72 6.16
C GLN A 51 10.53 -13.58 7.66
N ARG A 52 11.10 -12.46 8.09
CA ARG A 52 11.31 -12.19 9.53
C ARG A 52 9.97 -12.11 10.27
N MET A 53 9.00 -11.39 9.71
CA MET A 53 7.66 -11.25 10.29
C MET A 53 6.91 -12.59 10.34
N ILE A 54 6.94 -13.36 9.25
CA ILE A 54 6.34 -14.70 9.15
C ILE A 54 6.94 -15.63 10.20
N LYS A 55 8.27 -15.68 10.31
CA LYS A 55 8.96 -16.54 11.31
C LYS A 55 8.56 -16.18 12.73
N GLN A 56 8.49 -14.88 13.04
CA GLN A 56 8.05 -14.42 14.34
C GLN A 56 6.60 -14.84 14.62
N ARG A 57 5.68 -14.63 13.68
CA ARG A 57 4.27 -15.04 13.82
C ARG A 57 4.11 -16.56 14.00
N LEU A 58 4.89 -17.36 13.28
CA LEU A 58 4.89 -18.82 13.44
C LEU A 58 5.43 -19.28 14.80
N ALA A 59 6.37 -18.53 15.40
CA ALA A 59 6.91 -18.82 16.72
C ALA A 59 5.95 -18.38 17.85
N ASP A 60 5.30 -17.23 17.71
CA ASP A 60 4.38 -16.67 18.71
C ASP A 60 3.04 -17.44 18.78
N GLY A 61 2.74 -18.24 17.75
CA GLY A 61 1.49 -19.00 17.64
C GLY A 61 0.38 -18.19 16.98
N PRO A 62 -0.84 -18.75 16.85
CA PRO A 62 -1.95 -18.05 16.22
C PRO A 62 -2.30 -16.76 16.97
N SER A 63 -2.58 -15.70 16.22
CA SER A 63 -3.10 -14.45 16.76
C SER A 63 -4.39 -14.69 17.55
N LYS A 64 -4.68 -13.80 18.52
CA LYS A 64 -5.98 -13.80 19.18
C LYS A 64 -7.07 -13.48 18.14
N PRO A 65 -8.32 -13.98 18.31
CA PRO A 65 -9.41 -13.74 17.36
C PRO A 65 -9.59 -12.26 17.00
N ASP A 66 -9.48 -11.38 17.99
CA ASP A 66 -9.66 -9.93 17.85
C ASP A 66 -8.46 -9.20 17.21
N SER A 67 -7.39 -9.93 16.88
CA SER A 67 -6.15 -9.41 16.27
C SER A 67 -5.80 -10.10 14.96
N THR A 68 -6.78 -10.77 14.34
CA THR A 68 -6.59 -11.48 13.07
C THR A 68 -6.28 -10.49 11.96
N ASP A 69 -5.11 -10.63 11.34
CA ASP A 69 -4.70 -9.80 10.20
C ASP A 69 -4.56 -10.62 8.91
N VAL A 70 -4.20 -9.94 7.81
CA VAL A 70 -4.00 -10.56 6.49
C VAL A 70 -2.96 -11.68 6.57
N LEU A 71 -1.89 -11.52 7.36
CA LEU A 71 -0.86 -12.53 7.49
C LEU A 71 -1.42 -13.79 8.17
N ASP A 72 -2.30 -13.66 9.17
CA ASP A 72 -2.96 -14.82 9.79
C ASP A 72 -3.77 -15.62 8.77
N VAL A 73 -4.57 -14.95 7.94
CA VAL A 73 -5.35 -15.59 6.87
C VAL A 73 -4.42 -16.32 5.89
N LEU A 74 -3.34 -15.69 5.45
CA LEU A 74 -2.37 -16.29 4.52
C LEU A 74 -1.68 -17.52 5.15
N LEU A 75 -1.35 -17.47 6.43
CA LEU A 75 -0.74 -18.60 7.15
C LEU A 75 -1.73 -19.76 7.35
N ASP A 76 -3.02 -19.46 7.55
CA ASP A 76 -4.06 -20.49 7.61
C ASP A 76 -4.24 -21.20 6.26
N LEU A 77 -4.23 -20.46 5.15
CA LEU A 77 -4.25 -21.02 3.79
C LEU A 77 -3.00 -21.89 3.52
N TYR A 78 -1.83 -21.46 4.01
CA TYR A 78 -0.61 -22.26 3.93
C TYR A 78 -0.71 -23.57 4.71
N ARG A 79 -1.29 -23.56 5.91
CA ARG A 79 -1.54 -24.78 6.71
C ARG A 79 -2.51 -25.73 6.01
N GLN A 80 -3.50 -25.18 5.32
CA GLN A 80 -4.47 -25.92 4.50
C GLN A 80 -3.88 -26.42 3.16
N LYS A 81 -2.62 -26.04 2.85
CA LYS A 81 -1.91 -26.36 1.61
C LYS A 81 -2.55 -25.75 0.35
N GLU A 82 -3.30 -24.68 0.52
CA GLU A 82 -3.88 -23.91 -0.60
C GLU A 82 -2.90 -22.88 -1.16
N LEU A 83 -1.95 -22.42 -0.34
CA LEU A 83 -0.86 -21.53 -0.75
C LEU A 83 0.50 -22.11 -0.36
N SER A 84 1.51 -21.84 -1.19
CA SER A 84 2.92 -22.04 -0.88
C SER A 84 3.52 -20.82 -0.17
N MET A 85 4.65 -21.02 0.51
CA MET A 85 5.39 -19.91 1.14
C MET A 85 5.86 -18.88 0.10
N GLY A 86 6.16 -19.31 -1.13
CA GLY A 86 6.52 -18.41 -2.22
C GLY A 86 5.35 -17.50 -2.61
N GLU A 87 4.15 -18.06 -2.75
CA GLU A 87 2.94 -17.29 -3.05
C GLU A 87 2.61 -16.30 -1.94
N ILE A 88 2.73 -16.69 -0.65
CA ILE A 88 2.56 -15.76 0.47
C ILE A 88 3.52 -14.58 0.36
N ASN A 89 4.80 -14.83 0.10
CA ASN A 89 5.79 -13.76 -0.03
C ASN A 89 5.43 -12.78 -1.15
N HIS A 90 5.04 -13.28 -2.32
CA HIS A 90 4.68 -12.44 -3.45
C HIS A 90 3.37 -11.69 -3.20
N LEU A 91 2.36 -12.31 -2.58
CA LEU A 91 1.13 -11.62 -2.19
C LEU A 91 1.38 -10.50 -1.18
N LEU A 92 2.28 -10.71 -0.21
CA LEU A 92 2.68 -9.65 0.71
C LEU A 92 3.38 -8.51 -0.03
N VAL A 93 4.27 -8.80 -0.98
CA VAL A 93 4.87 -7.76 -1.83
C VAL A 93 3.78 -6.96 -2.56
N ASP A 94 2.85 -7.63 -3.25
CA ASP A 94 1.81 -6.97 -4.05
C ASP A 94 0.90 -6.07 -3.20
N ILE A 95 0.43 -6.57 -2.04
CA ILE A 95 -0.48 -5.82 -1.15
C ILE A 95 0.20 -4.57 -0.61
N PHE A 96 1.45 -4.71 -0.17
CA PHE A 96 2.17 -3.63 0.47
C PHE A 96 2.68 -2.58 -0.52
N ASP A 97 3.13 -3.01 -1.70
CA ASP A 97 3.56 -2.11 -2.77
C ASP A 97 2.37 -1.28 -3.28
N ALA A 98 1.29 -1.96 -3.70
CA ALA A 98 0.10 -1.30 -4.20
C ALA A 98 -0.60 -0.44 -3.14
N GLY A 99 -0.61 -0.86 -1.88
CA GLY A 99 -1.29 -0.16 -0.80
C GLY A 99 -0.55 1.05 -0.25
N THR A 100 0.78 1.12 -0.38
CA THR A 100 1.57 2.20 0.26
C THR A 100 1.63 3.45 -0.62
N ASP A 101 2.09 3.33 -1.86
CA ASP A 101 2.37 4.48 -2.71
C ASP A 101 1.07 5.15 -3.21
N THR A 102 0.10 4.34 -3.63
CA THR A 102 -1.17 4.84 -4.19
C THR A 102 -2.00 5.60 -3.14
N THR A 103 -2.11 5.07 -1.91
CA THR A 103 -2.88 5.72 -0.85
C THR A 103 -2.17 6.96 -0.32
N SER A 104 -0.84 6.95 -0.21
CA SER A 104 -0.04 8.11 0.17
C SER A 104 -0.19 9.24 -0.85
N SER A 105 -0.07 8.92 -2.14
CA SER A 105 -0.25 9.88 -3.23
C SER A 105 -1.68 10.45 -3.28
N THR A 106 -2.69 9.60 -3.12
CA THR A 106 -4.11 10.04 -3.06
C THR A 106 -4.33 11.00 -1.90
N PHE A 107 -3.77 10.69 -0.73
CA PHE A 107 -3.89 11.55 0.46
C PHE A 107 -3.19 12.90 0.24
N GLU A 108 -1.99 12.90 -0.32
CA GLU A 108 -1.24 14.11 -0.63
C GLU A 108 -2.04 15.02 -1.58
N TRP A 109 -2.59 14.48 -2.66
CA TRP A 109 -3.43 15.23 -3.59
C TRP A 109 -4.73 15.73 -2.95
N ALA A 110 -5.40 14.90 -2.15
CA ALA A 110 -6.62 15.31 -1.46
C ALA A 110 -6.35 16.52 -0.54
N MET A 111 -5.26 16.48 0.23
CA MET A 111 -4.87 17.58 1.10
C MET A 111 -4.43 18.81 0.31
N ALA A 112 -3.70 18.64 -0.80
CA ALA A 112 -3.30 19.72 -1.67
C ALA A 112 -4.52 20.46 -2.25
N GLU A 113 -5.53 19.72 -2.75
CA GLU A 113 -6.76 20.30 -3.29
C GLU A 113 -7.59 21.02 -2.21
N LEU A 114 -7.72 20.42 -1.02
CA LEU A 114 -8.47 21.03 0.07
C LEU A 114 -7.81 22.31 0.60
N VAL A 115 -6.49 22.33 0.78
CA VAL A 115 -5.74 23.52 1.21
C VAL A 115 -5.83 24.64 0.17
N ARG A 116 -5.83 24.30 -1.12
CA ARG A 116 -6.00 25.25 -2.23
C ARG A 116 -7.43 25.79 -2.36
N ASN A 117 -8.42 25.08 -1.81
CA ASN A 117 -9.84 25.43 -1.89
C ASN A 117 -10.46 25.56 -0.48
N PRO A 118 -10.19 26.66 0.27
CA PRO A 118 -10.68 26.84 1.64
C PRO A 118 -12.19 26.65 1.84
N PRO A 119 -13.09 27.09 0.92
CA PRO A 119 -14.53 26.81 1.05
C PRO A 119 -14.87 25.32 1.02
N MET A 120 -14.12 24.51 0.24
CA MET A 120 -14.30 23.06 0.17
C MET A 120 -13.84 22.41 1.48
N MET A 121 -12.67 22.81 1.99
CA MET A 121 -12.15 22.36 3.28
C MET A 121 -13.12 22.65 4.42
N ALA A 122 -13.64 23.88 4.49
CA ALA A 122 -14.62 24.28 5.51
C ALA A 122 -15.90 23.43 5.44
N LYS A 123 -16.33 23.05 4.23
CA LYS A 123 -17.51 22.21 4.05
C LYS A 123 -17.29 20.75 4.49
N VAL A 124 -16.10 20.17 4.25
CA VAL A 124 -15.75 18.85 4.80
C VAL A 124 -15.70 18.89 6.33
N GLN A 125 -15.08 19.91 6.91
CA GLN A 125 -15.00 20.09 8.36
C GLN A 125 -16.40 20.23 8.99
N ALA A 126 -17.28 21.01 8.35
CA ALA A 126 -18.67 21.16 8.80
C ALA A 126 -19.46 19.84 8.72
N GLU A 127 -19.26 19.02 7.69
CA GLU A 127 -19.86 17.68 7.61
C GLU A 127 -19.37 16.78 8.76
N LEU A 128 -18.06 16.75 9.00
CA LEU A 128 -17.47 15.96 10.09
C LEU A 128 -18.02 16.40 11.46
N GLU A 129 -18.06 17.70 11.72
CA GLU A 129 -18.59 18.25 12.98
C GLU A 129 -20.08 17.94 13.17
N LEU A 130 -20.88 18.02 12.10
CA LEU A 130 -22.32 17.72 12.16
C LEU A 130 -22.60 16.23 12.41
N VAL A 131 -21.80 15.34 11.80
CA VAL A 131 -22.03 13.88 11.86
C VAL A 131 -21.45 13.27 13.13
N LEU A 132 -20.29 13.75 13.59
CA LEU A 132 -19.50 13.11 14.65
C LEU A 132 -19.37 13.98 15.90
N GLY A 133 -19.56 15.30 15.82
CA GLY A 133 -19.18 16.24 16.87
C GLY A 133 -17.68 16.57 16.87
N ARG A 134 -17.26 17.50 17.73
CA ARG A 134 -15.88 18.05 17.72
C ARG A 134 -14.79 17.12 18.26
N ASP A 135 -15.13 16.18 19.14
CA ASP A 135 -14.15 15.41 19.91
C ASP A 135 -14.24 13.89 19.67
N SER A 136 -14.98 13.47 18.65
CA SER A 136 -15.17 12.04 18.35
C SER A 136 -14.05 11.52 17.44
N GLN A 137 -13.51 10.35 17.77
CA GLN A 137 -12.65 9.60 16.84
C GLN A 137 -13.49 9.02 15.70
N ILE A 138 -13.09 9.33 14.47
CA ILE A 138 -13.71 8.78 13.26
C ILE A 138 -13.51 7.26 13.24
N GLN A 139 -14.59 6.51 13.01
CA GLN A 139 -14.52 5.08 12.73
C GLN A 139 -14.87 4.80 11.27
N GLU A 140 -14.41 3.66 10.72
CA GLU A 140 -14.75 3.25 9.35
C GLU A 140 -16.28 3.12 9.15
N SER A 141 -17.00 2.73 10.21
CA SER A 141 -18.47 2.63 10.19
C SER A 141 -19.17 3.98 9.99
N ASP A 142 -18.48 5.11 10.16
CA ASP A 142 -19.04 6.44 9.95
C ASP A 142 -18.97 6.89 8.49
N ILE A 143 -18.13 6.28 7.66
CA ILE A 143 -17.91 6.66 6.26
C ILE A 143 -19.22 6.81 5.46
N PRO A 144 -20.22 5.89 5.58
CA PRO A 144 -21.49 6.04 4.87
C PRO A 144 -22.27 7.33 5.21
N ARG A 145 -22.01 7.93 6.37
CA ARG A 145 -22.64 9.16 6.85
C ARG A 145 -21.88 10.43 6.41
N LEU A 146 -20.76 10.28 5.70
CA LEU A 146 -19.88 11.37 5.25
C LEU A 146 -19.88 11.49 3.70
N PRO A 147 -21.03 11.79 3.06
CA PRO A 147 -21.14 11.80 1.61
C PRO A 147 -20.28 12.87 0.92
N TYR A 148 -20.04 14.02 1.55
CA TYR A 148 -19.21 15.08 1.00
C TYR A 148 -17.72 14.72 1.07
N LEU A 149 -17.25 14.13 2.18
CA LEU A 149 -15.90 13.56 2.25
C LEU A 149 -15.69 12.50 1.17
N GLN A 150 -16.66 11.59 0.97
CA GLN A 150 -16.59 10.62 -0.13
C GLN A 150 -16.53 11.30 -1.51
N ALA A 151 -17.25 12.40 -1.72
CA ALA A 151 -17.19 13.17 -2.95
C ALA A 151 -15.81 13.81 -3.16
N VAL A 152 -15.17 14.33 -2.10
CA VAL A 152 -13.81 14.88 -2.17
C VAL A 152 -12.81 13.80 -2.58
N ILE A 153 -12.86 12.60 -1.99
CA ILE A 153 -11.97 11.50 -2.38
C ILE A 153 -12.22 11.09 -3.83
N LYS A 154 -13.48 10.96 -4.25
CA LYS A 154 -13.82 10.65 -5.65
C LYS A 154 -13.32 11.71 -6.63
N GLU A 155 -13.45 12.99 -6.28
CA GLU A 155 -12.99 14.08 -7.14
C GLU A 155 -11.46 14.16 -7.18
N THR A 156 -10.78 13.84 -6.07
CA THR A 156 -9.32 13.70 -6.02
C THR A 156 -8.87 12.64 -7.01
N LEU A 157 -9.46 11.44 -6.96
CA LEU A 157 -9.14 10.35 -7.89
C LEU A 157 -9.51 10.66 -9.35
N ARG A 158 -10.52 11.51 -9.59
CA ARG A 158 -10.90 11.97 -10.93
C ARG A 158 -9.86 12.94 -11.51
N LEU A 159 -9.27 13.80 -10.68
CA LEU A 159 -8.28 14.80 -11.08
C LEU A 159 -6.86 14.23 -11.11
N HIS A 160 -6.55 13.33 -10.18
CA HIS A 160 -5.23 12.78 -9.90
C HIS A 160 -5.32 11.24 -9.82
N PRO A 161 -5.37 10.55 -10.98
CA PRO A 161 -5.51 9.10 -11.05
C PRO A 161 -4.23 8.34 -10.70
#